data_AF-A0A0P9NHY4-F1
#
_entry.id   AF-A0A0P9NHY4-F1
#
_cell.length_a   1.000
_cell.length_b   1.000
_cell.length_c   1.000
_cell.angle_alpha   90.00
_cell.angle_beta   90.00
_cell.angle_gamma   90.00
#
_symmetry.space_group_name_H-M   'P 1'
#
loop_
_entity.id
_entity.type
_entity.pdbx_description
1 polymer ?
#
loop_
_entity_poly.entity_id
_entity_poly.type
_entity_poly.pdbx_seq_one_letter_code
_entity_poly.pdbx_strand_id
1 'polypeptide(L)' 'MLEGSVGTLAAAHAFATLDRLEWHPELFGPLLLTEDILVEPPVYRDFQLIIPDTPGLGLELDAERLSHFARS' A
#
# COMPACT_ATOMS: atom_id res chain seq x y z
N MET A 1 -7.42 -10.39 1.62
CA MET A 1 -8.16 -9.22 2.16
C MET A 1 -7.94 -8.08 1.17
N LEU A 2 -8.83 -7.09 1.07
CA LEU A 2 -8.72 -5.98 0.10
C LEU A 2 -8.41 -4.67 0.83
N GLU A 3 -7.21 -4.59 1.40
CA GLU A 3 -6.74 -3.41 2.12
C GLU A 3 -6.44 -2.23 1.20
N GLY A 4 -6.54 -1.01 1.74
CA GLY A 4 -5.92 0.17 1.15
C GLY A 4 -4.40 0.21 1.38
N SER A 5 -3.77 1.30 0.97
CA SER A 5 -2.31 1.40 0.81
C SER A 5 -1.49 1.10 2.05
N VAL A 6 -1.96 1.47 3.24
CA VAL A 6 -1.28 1.18 4.51
C VAL A 6 -1.13 -0.34 4.73
N GLY A 7 -2.22 -1.09 4.59
CA GLY A 7 -2.20 -2.54 4.78
C GLY A 7 -1.43 -3.25 3.66
N THR A 8 -1.55 -2.75 2.43
CA THR A 8 -0.82 -3.28 1.27
C THR A 8 0.69 -3.13 1.42
N LEU A 9 1.19 -1.95 1.79
CA LEU A 9 2.63 -1.74 2.00
C LEU A 9 3.14 -2.50 3.23
N ALA A 10 2.35 -2.62 4.30
CA ALA A 10 2.70 -3.46 5.44
C ALA A 10 2.88 -4.93 5.03
N ALA A 11 1.96 -5.49 4.24
CA ALA A 11 2.09 -6.83 3.70
C ALA A 11 3.29 -6.94 2.74
N ALA A 12 3.52 -5.95 1.88
CA ALA A 12 4.63 -5.91 0.94
C ALA A 12 5.99 -5.98 1.65
N HIS A 13 6.19 -5.18 2.71
CA HIS A 13 7.41 -5.22 3.52
C HIS A 13 7.63 -6.59 4.17
N ALA A 14 6.58 -7.25 4.66
CA ALA A 14 6.70 -8.61 5.19
C ALA A 14 7.08 -9.60 4.08
N PHE A 15 6.42 -9.53 2.92
CA PHE A 15 6.67 -10.42 1.78
C PHE A 15 8.07 -10.25 1.19
N ALA A 16 8.64 -9.04 1.23
CA ALA A 16 10.01 -8.77 0.80
C ALA A 16 11.08 -9.54 1.60
N THR A 17 10.71 -10.08 2.77
CA THR A 17 11.62 -10.87 3.61
C THR A 17 11.59 -12.37 3.32
N LEU A 18 10.64 -12.83 2.51
CA LEU A 18 10.54 -14.23 2.12
C LEU A 18 11.57 -14.55 1.04
N ASP A 19 12.27 -15.68 1.18
CA ASP A 19 13.26 -16.15 0.21
C ASP A 19 12.66 -16.29 -1.21
N ARG A 20 11.39 -16.71 -1.30
CA ARG A 20 10.70 -16.89 -2.58
C ARG A 20 9.18 -16.81 -2.47
N LEU A 21 8.56 -16.20 -3.47
CA LEU A 21 7.09 -16.15 -3.68
C LEU A 21 6.74 -16.81 -5.02
N GLU A 22 6.62 -18.14 -5.04
CA GLU A 22 6.36 -18.92 -6.27
C GLU A 22 5.13 -18.41 -7.05
N TRP A 23 4.10 -17.97 -6.33
CA TRP A 23 2.80 -17.62 -6.90
C TRP A 23 2.49 -16.12 -6.87
N HIS A 24 3.44 -15.29 -6.42
CA HIS A 24 3.28 -13.85 -6.25
C HIS A 24 2.08 -13.44 -5.35
N PRO A 25 2.02 -12.20 -4.86
CA PRO A 25 0.92 -11.76 -4.01
C PRO A 25 -0.16 -10.99 -4.79
N GLU A 26 -1.37 -10.93 -4.25
CA GLU A 26 -2.51 -10.20 -4.81
C GLU A 26 -2.64 -8.77 -4.25
N LEU A 27 -1.51 -8.07 -4.09
CA LEU A 27 -1.44 -6.73 -3.49
C LEU A 27 -1.92 -5.64 -4.46
N PHE A 28 -3.19 -5.65 -4.85
CA PHE A 28 -3.78 -4.65 -5.74
C PHE A 28 -4.92 -3.84 -5.10
N GLY A 29 -5.22 -4.06 -3.81
CA GLY A 29 -6.30 -3.38 -3.10
C GLY A 29 -6.36 -1.85 -3.28
N PRO A 30 -5.23 -1.11 -3.26
CA PRO A 30 -5.20 0.34 -3.52
C PRO A 30 -5.72 0.72 -4.91
N LEU A 31 -5.54 -0.14 -5.92
CA LEU A 31 -6.03 0.12 -7.28
C LEU A 31 -7.56 0.01 -7.40
N LEU A 32 -8.25 -0.52 -6.39
CA LEU A 32 -9.71 -0.56 -6.34
C LEU A 32 -10.30 0.73 -5.76
N LEU A 33 -9.51 1.55 -5.08
CA LEU A 33 -9.96 2.77 -4.42
C LEU A 33 -9.90 3.96 -5.38
N THR A 34 -10.97 4.74 -5.44
CA THR A 34 -11.00 5.97 -6.24
C THR A 34 -10.20 7.10 -5.59
N GLU A 35 -10.08 7.06 -4.25
CA GLU A 35 -9.31 8.01 -3.44
C GLU A 35 -8.56 7.24 -2.34
N ASP A 36 -7.38 7.74 -1.98
CA ASP A 36 -6.52 7.18 -0.95
C ASP A 36 -6.24 8.21 0.15
N ILE A 37 -6.05 7.73 1.37
CA ILE A 37 -5.75 8.55 2.56
C ILE A 37 -4.24 8.84 2.71
N LEU A 38 -3.43 8.51 1.70
CA LEU A 38 -2.00 8.82 1.66
C LEU A 38 -1.72 10.06 0.81
N VAL A 39 -0.62 10.77 1.14
CA VAL A 39 -0.09 11.87 0.33
C VAL A 39 0.36 11.34 -1.04
N GLU A 40 1.14 10.26 -1.04
CA GLU A 40 1.57 9.55 -2.23
C GLU A 40 1.07 8.09 -2.20
N PRO A 41 0.29 7.65 -3.20
CA PRO A 41 -0.16 6.26 -3.26
C PRO A 41 0.99 5.32 -3.70
N PRO A 42 0.88 4.01 -3.43
CA PRO A 42 1.90 3.04 -3.84
C PRO A 42 2.09 3.00 -5.35
N VAL A 43 3.35 2.85 -5.79
CA VAL A 43 3.71 2.85 -7.21
C VAL A 43 3.57 1.43 -7.77
N TYR A 44 2.71 1.29 -8.78
CA TYR A 44 2.62 0.09 -9.61
C TYR A 44 3.28 0.35 -10.96
N ARG A 45 4.19 -0.54 -11.37
CA ARG A 45 4.89 -0.45 -12.66
C ARG A 45 5.32 -1.84 -13.10
N ASP A 46 5.26 -2.12 -14.41
CA ASP A 46 5.79 -3.35 -15.00
C ASP A 46 5.33 -4.64 -14.30
N PHE A 47 4.02 -4.72 -14.01
CA PHE A 47 3.37 -5.83 -13.31
C PHE A 47 3.81 -6.03 -11.84
N GLN A 48 4.39 -5.01 -11.21
CA GLN A 48 4.91 -5.08 -9.85
C GLN A 48 4.42 -3.91 -8.99
N LEU A 49 4.39 -4.15 -7.68
CA LEU A 49 4.31 -3.11 -6.65
C LEU A 49 5.73 -2.75 -6.23
N ILE A 50 6.07 -1.46 -6.28
CA ILE A 50 7.38 -0.95 -5.84
C ILE A 50 7.31 -0.65 -4.34
N ILE A 51 8.21 -1.26 -3.58
CA ILE A 51 8.31 -1.08 -2.13
C ILE A 51 9.23 0.11 -1.83
N PRO A 52 8.79 1.11 -1.04
CA PRO A 52 9.65 2.20 -0.60
C PRO A 52 10.87 1.71 0.20
N ASP A 53 12.00 2.41 0.08
CA ASP A 53 13.24 2.13 0.82
C ASP A 53 13.49 3.10 1.99
N THR A 54 12.48 3.87 2.37
CA THR A 54 12.51 4.83 3.48
C THR A 54 12.04 4.19 4.80
N PRO A 55 12.32 4.82 5.97
CA PRO A 55 11.96 4.24 7.26
C PRO A 55 10.45 3.96 7.43
N GLY A 56 10.14 2.90 8.20
CA GLY A 56 8.77 2.49 8.46
C GLY A 56 8.14 1.80 7.26
N LEU A 57 6.92 2.20 6.89
CA LEU A 57 6.23 1.73 5.69
C LEU A 57 6.48 2.63 4.46
N GLY A 58 7.32 3.66 4.61
CA GLY A 58 7.62 4.64 3.57
C GLY A 58 6.41 5.38 3.02
N LEU A 59 5.48 5.76 3.90
CA LEU A 59 4.24 6.47 3.57
C LEU A 59 3.99 7.64 4.52
N GLU A 60 3.16 8.57 4.08
CA GLU A 60 2.65 9.70 4.86
C GLU A 60 1.13 9.80 4.68
N LEU A 61 0.41 10.03 5.79
CA LEU A 61 -1.05 10.19 5.78
C LEU A 61 -1.42 11.59 5.30
N ASP A 62 -2.41 11.67 4.41
CA ASP A 62 -3.12 12.90 4.10
C ASP A 62 -4.16 13.15 5.21
N ALA A 63 -3.87 14.09 6.10
CA ALA A 63 -4.72 14.39 7.25
C ALA A 63 -6.11 14.92 6.87
N GLU A 64 -6.22 15.65 5.75
CA GLU A 64 -7.49 16.18 5.27
C GLU A 64 -8.38 15.04 4.76
N ARG A 65 -7.84 14.18 3.87
CA ARG A 65 -8.57 13.02 3.36
C ARG A 65 -8.92 12.03 4.46
N LEU A 66 -7.99 11.78 5.39
CA LEU A 66 -8.27 10.93 6.54
C LEU A 66 -9.45 11.47 7.36
N SER A 67 -9.46 12.78 7.65
CA SER A 67 -10.59 13.39 8.36
C SER A 67 -11.88 13.36 7.55
N HIS A 68 -11.80 13.50 6.23
CA HIS A 68 -12.96 13.48 5.33
C HIS A 68 -13.64 12.11 5.29
N PHE A 69 -12.86 11.02 5.22
CA PHE A 69 -13.39 9.65 5.13
C PHE A 69 -13.60 8.97 6.49
N ALA A 70 -13.21 9.61 7.60
CA ALA A 70 -13.45 9.09 8.94
C ALA A 70 -14.95 8.93 9.21
N ARG A 71 -15.34 7.80 9.81
CA ARG A 71 -16.73 7.55 10.21
C ARG A 71 -17.07 8.39 11.44
N SER A 72 -18.21 9.08 11.38
CA SER A 72 -18.80 9.85 12.49
C SER A 72 -19.33 8.97 13.62
#